data_AF-A0A3C0L4T6-F1
#
_entry.id   AF-A0A3C0L4T6-F1
#
_cell.length_a   1.000
_cell.length_b   1.000
_cell.length_c   1.000
_cell.angle_alpha   90.00
_cell.angle_beta   90.00
_cell.angle_gamma   90.00
#
_symmetry.space_group_name_H-M   'P 1'
#
loop_
_entity.id
_entity.type
_entity.pdbx_description
1 polymer ?
#
loop_
_entity_poly.entity_id
_entity_poly.type
_entity_poly.pdbx_seq_one_letter_code
_entity_poly.pdbx_strand_id
1 'polypeptide(L)'
;EAKDLECYPRMEAEDQRLLETLGVSALFLPPVMALYPEGDHYAVDELLLSQDRCGAARPGHFRGVLTVVLKLLNLVQADAAYFGEKDYQQFELIQGMALALFLKTRIESVPTVREADGLAMSSRNRRLTKTQRRLAAK
;
A
#
# COMPACT_ATOMS: atom_id res chain seq x y z
N GLU A 1 -11.20 -4.88 -10.83
CA GLU A 1 -10.88 -4.52 -9.44
C GLU A 1 -11.60 -5.38 -8.40
N ALA A 2 -12.92 -5.61 -8.50
CA ALA A 2 -13.65 -6.51 -7.58
C ALA A 2 -13.05 -7.94 -7.49
N LYS A 3 -12.77 -8.59 -8.63
CA LYS A 3 -12.07 -9.88 -8.67
C LYS A 3 -10.64 -9.82 -8.09
N ASP A 4 -9.97 -8.67 -8.14
CA ASP A 4 -8.62 -8.52 -7.55
C ASP A 4 -8.69 -8.48 -6.02
N LEU A 5 -9.72 -7.83 -5.47
CA LEU A 5 -9.99 -7.79 -4.04
C LEU A 5 -10.37 -9.16 -3.49
N GLU A 6 -11.27 -9.88 -4.17
CA GLU A 6 -11.71 -11.23 -3.79
C GLU A 6 -10.55 -12.24 -3.84
N CYS A 7 -9.70 -12.14 -4.86
CA CYS A 7 -8.55 -13.03 -5.06
C CYS A 7 -7.25 -12.44 -4.51
N TYR A 8 -7.30 -11.47 -3.61
CA TYR A 8 -6.08 -10.95 -2.99
C TYR A 8 -5.54 -11.99 -1.99
N PRO A 9 -4.26 -12.41 -2.09
CA PRO A 9 -3.70 -13.41 -1.19
C PRO A 9 -3.80 -12.97 0.27
N ARG A 10 -4.34 -13.82 1.13
CA ARG A 10 -4.38 -13.61 2.59
C ARG A 10 -3.59 -14.72 3.26
N MET A 11 -2.56 -14.33 4.02
CA MET A 11 -1.64 -15.28 4.67
C MET A 11 -1.31 -14.82 6.09
N GLU A 12 -2.31 -14.34 6.82
CA GLU A 12 -2.17 -13.70 8.14
C GLU A 12 -1.29 -14.52 9.10
N ALA A 13 -1.45 -15.84 9.13
CA ALA A 13 -0.63 -16.72 9.98
C ALA A 13 0.84 -16.84 9.53
N GLU A 14 1.13 -16.77 8.22
CA GLU A 14 2.50 -16.74 7.70
C GLU A 14 3.14 -15.36 7.93
N ASP A 15 2.37 -14.30 7.68
CA ASP A 15 2.80 -12.92 7.87
C ASP A 15 3.14 -12.66 9.36
N GLN A 16 2.30 -13.12 10.29
CA GLN A 16 2.56 -13.02 11.72
C GLN A 16 3.86 -13.71 12.13
N ARG A 17 4.07 -14.96 11.70
CA ARG A 17 5.32 -15.70 12.00
C ARG A 17 6.54 -14.98 11.46
N LEU A 18 6.47 -14.42 10.26
CA LEU A 18 7.58 -13.66 9.67
C LEU A 18 7.88 -12.41 10.51
N LEU A 19 6.85 -11.63 10.86
CA LEU A 19 7.01 -10.41 11.65
C LEU A 19 7.59 -10.70 13.05
N GLU A 20 7.21 -11.82 13.68
CA GLU A 20 7.79 -12.29 14.94
C GLU A 20 9.30 -12.54 14.80
N THR A 21 9.75 -13.20 13.72
CA THR A 21 11.20 -13.43 13.48
C THR A 21 11.99 -12.15 13.24
N LEU A 22 11.33 -11.08 12.80
CA LEU A 22 11.93 -9.77 12.55
C LEU A 22 11.87 -8.84 13.78
N GLY A 23 11.32 -9.31 14.91
CA GLY A 23 11.25 -8.54 16.15
C GLY A 23 10.24 -7.38 16.10
N VAL A 24 9.18 -7.51 15.29
CA VAL A 24 8.11 -6.50 15.21
C VAL A 24 7.31 -6.49 16.52
N SER A 25 7.24 -5.33 17.17
CA SER A 25 6.60 -5.20 18.50
C SER A 25 5.08 -5.34 18.50
N ALA A 26 4.43 -4.97 17.39
CA ALA A 26 2.97 -5.02 17.28
C ALA A 26 2.53 -5.20 15.82
N LEU A 27 1.47 -5.96 15.63
CA LEU A 27 0.79 -6.16 14.34
C LEU A 27 -0.65 -5.65 14.47
N PHE A 28 -1.00 -4.62 13.68
CA PHE A 28 -2.32 -4.02 13.67
C PHE A 28 -3.18 -4.62 12.55
N LEU A 29 -4.20 -5.40 12.92
CA LEU A 29 -5.12 -6.10 12.01
C LEU A 29 -6.59 -5.73 12.28
N PRO A 30 -7.01 -4.49 11.96
CA PRO A 30 -8.39 -4.07 12.20
C PRO A 30 -9.36 -4.78 11.23
N PRO A 31 -10.56 -5.18 11.67
CA PRO A 31 -11.60 -5.59 10.75
C PRO A 31 -12.06 -4.40 9.90
N VAL A 32 -12.60 -4.66 8.71
CA VAL A 32 -13.04 -3.61 7.76
C VAL A 32 -13.99 -2.60 8.43
N MET A 33 -14.98 -3.10 9.18
CA MET A 33 -15.96 -2.28 9.91
C MET A 33 -15.36 -1.35 10.98
N ALA A 34 -14.16 -1.64 11.48
CA ALA A 34 -13.46 -0.76 12.42
C ALA A 34 -12.82 0.44 11.71
N LEU A 35 -12.42 0.27 10.44
CA LEU A 35 -11.89 1.38 9.62
C LEU A 35 -13.00 2.12 8.86
N TYR A 36 -14.07 1.42 8.49
CA TYR A 36 -15.17 1.93 7.68
C TYR A 36 -16.51 1.55 8.32
N PRO A 37 -16.98 2.30 9.33
CA PRO A 37 -18.29 2.08 9.92
C PRO A 37 -19.41 2.36 8.91
N GLU A 38 -20.60 1.87 9.21
CA GLU A 38 -21.78 2.14 8.38
C GLU A 38 -22.04 3.64 8.30
N GLY A 39 -22.30 4.15 7.08
CA GLY A 39 -22.49 5.58 6.84
C GLY A 39 -21.19 6.39 6.77
N ASP A 40 -20.02 5.76 6.60
CA ASP A 40 -18.79 6.51 6.32
C ASP A 40 -18.83 7.16 4.94
N HIS A 41 -18.82 8.48 4.92
CA HIS A 41 -18.89 9.32 3.73
C HIS A 41 -17.63 10.17 3.52
N TYR A 42 -16.59 9.97 4.33
CA TYR A 42 -15.37 10.77 4.27
C TYR A 42 -14.29 10.08 3.44
N ALA A 43 -13.63 10.87 2.59
CA ALA A 43 -12.49 10.42 1.81
C ALA A 43 -11.53 11.57 1.53
N VAL A 44 -10.29 11.22 1.24
CA VAL A 44 -9.24 12.13 0.79
C VAL A 44 -9.07 11.94 -0.71
N ASP A 45 -9.06 13.04 -1.44
CA ASP A 45 -8.89 13.05 -2.89
C ASP A 45 -7.80 14.04 -3.26
N GLU A 46 -6.83 13.61 -4.05
CA GLU A 46 -5.83 14.49 -4.66
C GLU A 46 -6.26 14.75 -6.10
N LEU A 47 -6.17 15.98 -6.58
CA LEU A 47 -6.90 16.41 -7.78
C LEU A 47 -6.04 16.50 -9.05
N LEU A 48 -4.74 16.22 -8.98
CA LEU A 48 -3.81 16.40 -10.11
C LEU A 48 -3.08 15.09 -10.43
N LEU A 49 -2.09 14.72 -9.61
CA LEU A 49 -1.22 13.58 -9.89
C LEU A 49 -1.98 12.24 -9.82
N SER A 50 -3.05 12.16 -9.03
CA SER A 50 -3.89 10.98 -8.89
C SER A 50 -4.69 10.64 -10.15
N GLN A 51 -4.81 11.59 -11.08
CA GLN A 51 -5.57 11.42 -12.33
C GLN A 51 -4.69 10.94 -13.49
N ASP A 52 -3.37 10.86 -13.30
CA ASP A 52 -2.40 10.47 -14.34
C ASP A 52 -1.81 9.06 -14.08
N ARG A 53 -1.05 8.53 -15.04
CA ARG A 53 -0.27 7.27 -14.96
C ARG A 53 -1.11 6.10 -14.42
N CYS A 54 -0.79 5.57 -13.23
CA CYS A 54 -1.53 4.45 -12.65
C CYS A 54 -2.97 4.85 -12.27
N GLY A 55 -3.19 6.12 -11.95
CA GLY A 55 -4.49 6.68 -11.61
C GLY A 55 -5.44 6.75 -12.79
N ALA A 56 -4.92 7.14 -13.97
CA ALA A 56 -5.69 7.13 -15.22
C ALA A 56 -6.23 5.72 -15.57
N ALA A 57 -5.44 4.67 -15.29
CA ALA A 57 -5.85 3.28 -15.51
C ALA A 57 -6.78 2.73 -14.41
N ARG A 58 -6.89 3.41 -13.26
CA ARG A 58 -7.59 2.93 -12.06
C ARG A 58 -8.34 4.07 -11.35
N PRO A 59 -9.45 4.57 -11.94
CA PRO A 59 -10.21 5.67 -11.35
C PRO A 59 -10.63 5.39 -9.90
N GLY A 60 -10.38 6.34 -9.00
CA GLY A 60 -10.70 6.21 -7.57
C GLY A 60 -9.70 5.40 -6.74
N HIS A 61 -8.70 4.76 -7.35
CA HIS A 61 -7.71 3.97 -6.62
C HIS A 61 -6.97 4.80 -5.57
N PHE A 62 -6.43 5.95 -5.97
CA PHE A 62 -5.67 6.80 -5.06
C PHE A 62 -6.54 7.51 -4.02
N ARG A 63 -7.80 7.82 -4.33
CA ARG A 63 -8.78 8.26 -3.32
C ARG A 63 -8.90 7.21 -2.20
N GLY A 64 -9.01 5.94 -2.54
CA GLY A 64 -9.02 4.84 -1.58
C GLY A 64 -7.73 4.73 -0.77
N VAL A 65 -6.57 4.80 -1.45
CA VAL A 65 -5.25 4.72 -0.81
C VAL A 65 -5.02 5.87 0.17
N LEU A 66 -5.24 7.11 -0.26
CA LEU A 66 -5.05 8.29 0.60
C LEU A 66 -5.99 8.25 1.80
N THR A 67 -7.24 7.85 1.60
CA THR A 67 -8.22 7.72 2.70
C THR A 67 -7.78 6.69 3.74
N VAL A 68 -7.39 5.48 3.32
CA VAL A 68 -6.98 4.44 4.29
C VAL A 68 -5.67 4.80 4.98
N VAL A 69 -4.71 5.35 4.25
CA VAL A 69 -3.41 5.74 4.82
C VAL A 69 -3.58 6.87 5.83
N LEU A 70 -4.40 7.89 5.55
CA LEU A 70 -4.68 8.95 6.52
C LEU A 70 -5.28 8.38 7.82
N LYS A 71 -6.27 7.48 7.71
CA LYS A 71 -6.87 6.82 8.88
C LYS A 71 -5.83 6.05 9.69
N LEU A 72 -4.98 5.26 9.03
CA LEU A 72 -3.93 4.49 9.69
C LEU A 72 -2.88 5.38 10.36
N LEU A 73 -2.45 6.47 9.71
CA LEU A 73 -1.52 7.43 10.30
C LEU A 73 -2.10 8.12 11.54
N ASN A 74 -3.39 8.47 11.52
CA ASN A 74 -4.07 9.05 12.68
C ASN A 74 -4.25 8.07 13.84
N LEU A 75 -4.44 6.77 13.55
CA LEU A 75 -4.58 5.72 14.55
C LEU A 75 -3.24 5.33 15.18
N VAL A 76 -2.21 5.13 14.37
CA VAL A 76 -0.90 4.64 14.82
C VAL A 76 -0.03 5.75 15.40
N GLN A 77 -0.12 6.96 14.85
CA GLN A 77 0.64 8.14 15.28
C GLN A 77 2.17 7.91 15.36
N ALA A 78 2.72 7.13 14.43
CA ALA A 78 4.15 6.86 14.37
C ALA A 78 4.97 8.13 14.07
N ASP A 79 6.23 8.16 14.52
CA ASP A 79 7.18 9.21 14.15
C ASP A 79 7.54 9.18 12.66
N ALA A 80 7.59 7.98 12.08
CA ALA A 80 7.88 7.74 10.67
C ALA A 80 7.06 6.56 10.12
N ALA A 81 6.70 6.64 8.84
CA ALA A 81 6.05 5.58 8.08
C ALA A 81 6.80 5.34 6.77
N TYR A 82 7.03 4.07 6.44
CA TYR A 82 7.92 3.65 5.36
C TYR A 82 7.12 3.10 4.17
N PHE A 83 7.41 3.59 2.97
CA PHE A 83 6.73 3.18 1.74
C PHE A 83 7.75 2.83 0.65
N GLY A 84 7.51 1.73 -0.06
CA GLY A 84 8.41 1.25 -1.11
C GLY A 84 8.34 2.08 -2.39
N GLU A 85 9.49 2.45 -2.95
CA GLU A 85 9.63 3.18 -4.21
C GLU A 85 9.11 2.41 -5.43
N LYS A 86 8.89 1.09 -5.28
CA LYS A 86 8.27 0.25 -6.31
C LYS A 86 6.91 0.78 -6.74
N ASP A 87 6.18 1.44 -5.83
CA ASP A 87 4.91 2.13 -6.09
C ASP A 87 5.12 3.66 -6.00
N TYR A 88 6.03 4.20 -6.80
CA TYR A 88 6.52 5.59 -6.69
C TYR A 88 5.41 6.66 -6.70
N GLN A 89 4.42 6.55 -7.59
CA GLN A 89 3.29 7.50 -7.64
C GLN A 89 2.49 7.49 -6.32
N GLN A 90 2.35 6.31 -5.69
CA GLN A 90 1.69 6.20 -4.40
C GLN A 90 2.50 6.91 -3.31
N PHE A 91 3.82 6.74 -3.29
CA PHE A 91 4.70 7.42 -2.36
C PHE A 91 4.60 8.94 -2.49
N GLU A 92 4.69 9.48 -3.72
CA GLU A 92 4.57 10.93 -3.97
C GLU A 92 3.23 11.49 -3.48
N LEU A 93 2.13 10.77 -3.74
CA LEU A 93 0.80 11.18 -3.30
C LEU A 93 0.66 11.14 -1.76
N ILE A 94 1.19 10.12 -1.09
CA ILE A 94 1.13 10.02 0.38
C ILE A 94 1.99 11.09 1.03
N GLN A 95 3.20 11.34 0.51
CA GLN A 95 4.07 12.40 1.00
C GLN A 95 3.42 13.78 0.83
N GLY A 96 2.82 14.03 -0.34
CA GLY A 96 2.07 15.26 -0.61
C GLY A 96 0.87 15.44 0.33
N MET A 97 0.10 14.38 0.57
CA MET A 97 -1.01 14.39 1.52
C MET A 97 -0.54 14.71 2.95
N ALA A 98 0.55 14.07 3.41
CA ALA A 98 1.09 14.29 4.75
C ALA A 98 1.52 15.75 4.95
N LEU A 99 2.17 16.34 3.94
CA LEU A 99 2.53 17.76 3.95
C LEU A 99 1.30 18.67 3.94
N ALA A 100 0.35 18.44 3.03
CA ALA A 100 -0.83 19.28 2.84
C ALA A 100 -1.78 19.28 4.05
N LEU A 101 -1.82 18.19 4.80
CA LEU A 101 -2.70 18.00 5.96
C LEU A 101 -1.95 18.11 7.29
N PHE A 102 -0.73 18.63 7.28
CA PHE A 102 0.07 18.92 8.48
C PHE A 102 0.28 17.68 9.40
N LEU A 103 0.45 16.50 8.80
CA LEU A 103 0.70 15.28 9.56
C LEU A 103 2.09 15.33 10.20
N LYS A 104 2.20 14.87 11.45
CA LYS A 104 3.47 14.82 12.18
C LYS A 104 4.37 13.65 11.75
N THR A 105 3.77 12.57 11.25
CA THR A 105 4.50 11.38 10.81
C THR A 105 5.33 11.70 9.57
N ARG A 106 6.64 11.40 9.62
CA ARG A 106 7.53 11.50 8.45
C ARG A 106 7.26 10.38 7.46
N ILE A 107 7.20 10.69 6.17
CA ILE A 107 6.99 9.71 5.10
C ILE A 107 8.33 9.41 4.44
N GLU A 108 8.85 8.22 4.69
CA GLU A 108 10.19 7.77 4.26
C GLU A 108 10.08 6.80 3.08
N SER A 109 10.92 7.00 2.05
CA SER A 109 10.99 6.05 0.92
C SER A 109 11.91 4.88 1.25
N VAL A 110 11.58 3.71 0.70
CA VAL A 110 12.42 2.51 0.76
C VAL A 110 12.73 2.03 -0.66
N PRO A 111 14.00 1.83 -1.03
CA PRO A 111 14.37 1.38 -2.37
C PRO A 111 13.64 0.11 -2.81
N THR A 112 13.38 0.00 -4.11
CA THR A 112 12.74 -1.19 -4.69
C THR A 112 13.59 -2.44 -4.48
N VAL A 113 13.10 -3.38 -3.66
CA VAL A 113 13.70 -4.71 -3.52
C VAL A 113 13.35 -5.56 -4.74
N ARG A 114 14.34 -6.30 -5.24
CA ARG A 114 14.23 -7.13 -6.44
C ARG A 114 14.62 -8.56 -6.13
N GLU A 115 14.00 -9.48 -6.84
CA GLU A 115 14.41 -10.87 -6.95
C GLU A 115 15.82 -10.95 -7.57
N ALA A 116 16.48 -12.11 -7.44
CA ALA A 116 17.82 -12.32 -7.99
C ALA A 116 17.94 -12.05 -9.51
N ASP A 117 16.82 -12.16 -10.24
CA ASP A 117 16.71 -11.90 -11.68
C ASP A 117 16.16 -10.51 -12.02
N GLY A 118 16.24 -9.56 -11.07
CA GLY A 118 15.92 -8.15 -11.30
C GLY A 118 14.42 -7.82 -11.32
N LEU A 119 13.53 -8.81 -11.26
CA LEU A 119 12.09 -8.59 -11.14
C LEU A 119 11.80 -7.89 -9.79
N ALA A 120 11.05 -6.79 -9.81
CA ALA A 120 10.62 -6.13 -8.58
C ALA A 120 9.74 -7.08 -7.75
N MET A 121 10.02 -7.21 -6.45
CA MET A 121 9.24 -8.07 -5.58
C MET A 121 7.80 -7.56 -5.46
N SER A 122 6.82 -8.44 -5.66
CA SER A 122 5.40 -8.15 -5.52
C SER A 122 4.65 -9.40 -5.11
N SER A 123 3.67 -9.27 -4.20
CA SER A 123 2.74 -10.36 -3.87
C SER A 123 2.02 -10.90 -5.12
N ARG A 124 1.80 -10.05 -6.13
CA ARG A 124 1.19 -10.43 -7.42
C ARG A 124 2.09 -11.32 -8.29
N ASN A 125 3.39 -11.42 -8.02
CA ASN A 125 4.28 -12.35 -8.73
C ASN A 125 3.85 -13.82 -8.55
N ARG A 126 3.13 -14.14 -7.46
CA ARG A 126 2.56 -15.48 -7.21
C ARG A 126 1.51 -15.91 -8.24
N ARG A 127 0.94 -14.97 -9.00
CA ARG A 127 -0.06 -15.26 -10.05
C ARG A 127 0.58 -15.61 -11.39
N LEU A 128 1.89 -15.38 -11.54
CA LEU A 128 2.58 -15.63 -12.79
C LEU A 128 2.75 -17.13 -13.00
N THR A 129 2.36 -17.61 -14.17
CA THR A 129 2.78 -18.94 -14.65
C THR A 129 4.30 -18.98 -14.82
N LYS A 130 4.89 -20.19 -14.90
CA LYS A 130 6.33 -20.36 -15.14
C LYS A 130 6.82 -19.61 -16.39
N THR A 131 6.00 -19.53 -17.43
CA THR A 131 6.34 -18.80 -18.67
C THR A 131 6.28 -17.29 -18.45
N GLN A 132 5.19 -16.77 -17.84
CA GLN A 132 5.09 -15.35 -17.52
C GLN A 132 6.18 -14.88 -16.56
N ARG A 133 6.57 -15.71 -15.58
CA ARG A 133 7.64 -15.40 -14.61
C ARG A 133 9.00 -15.22 -15.29
N ARG A 134 9.31 -16.02 -16.31
CA ARG A 134 10.54 -15.88 -17.11
C ARG A 134 10.53 -14.61 -17.96
N LEU A 135 9.39 -14.27 -18.55
CA LEU A 135 9.23 -13.04 -19.34
C LEU A 135 9.25 -11.76 -18.50
N ALA A 136 8.91 -11.85 -17.21
CA ALA A 136 8.90 -10.72 -16.30
C ALA A 136 10.27 -10.40 -15.67
N ALA A 137 11.25 -11.32 -15.78
CA ALA A 137 12.63 -11.07 -15.35
C ALA A 137 13.26 -9.95 -16.18
N LYS A 138 14.23 -9.24 -15.60
CA LYS A 138 14.86 -8.08 -16.24
C LYS A 138 16.21 -8.44 -16.87
#